data_AF-A0A920W0T6-F1
#
_entry.id   AF-A0A920W0T6-F1
#
_cell.length_a   1.000
_cell.length_b   1.000
_cell.length_c   1.000
_cell.angle_alpha   90.00
_cell.angle_beta   90.00
_cell.angle_gamma   90.00
#
_symmetry.space_group_name_H-M   'P 1'
#
loop_
_entity.id
_entity.type
_entity.pdbx_description
1 polymer ?
#
loop_
_entity_poly.entity_id
_entity_poly.type
_entity_poly.pdbx_seq_one_letter_code
_entity_poly.pdbx_strand_id
1 'polypeptide(L)'
;MKAGAKIINDITGFQKFPEMADVISMFGAGVVLMHMQGSPVNMQKNPSYKNVVQEVKEFLEKSINISKGAGILSDQIAIDPGIGFGKNQKHNLEILNKLEMFIELGKPILIGVSRKSLLETY
;
A
#
# COMPACT_ATOMS: atom_id res chain seq x y z
N MET A 1 -4.81 -9.81 17.13
CA MET A 1 -4.13 -8.77 17.95
C MET A 1 -3.95 -9.16 19.42
N LYS A 2 -4.75 -10.09 19.97
CA LYS A 2 -4.61 -10.61 21.36
C LYS A 2 -3.21 -11.18 21.69
N ALA A 3 -2.46 -11.64 20.69
CA ALA A 3 -1.09 -12.13 20.83
C ALA A 3 0.00 -11.03 20.78
N GLY A 4 -0.37 -9.73 20.80
CA GLY A 4 0.56 -8.62 20.93
C GLY A 4 0.91 -7.86 19.64
N ALA A 5 0.42 -8.28 18.47
CA ALA A 5 0.61 -7.52 17.22
C ALA A 5 0.02 -6.10 17.33
N LYS A 6 0.84 -5.07 17.02
CA LYS A 6 0.49 -3.65 17.13
C LYS A 6 0.32 -2.93 15.79
N ILE A 7 0.80 -3.53 14.70
CA ILE A 7 0.72 -2.99 13.36
C ILE A 7 0.30 -4.11 12.42
N ILE A 8 -0.63 -3.83 11.50
CA ILE A 8 -1.02 -4.71 10.40
C ILE A 8 -0.52 -4.13 9.09
N ASN A 9 0.13 -4.94 8.26
CA ASN A 9 0.42 -4.57 6.87
C ASN A 9 -0.63 -5.21 5.96
N ASP A 10 -1.54 -4.41 5.40
CA ASP A 10 -2.60 -4.88 4.52
C ASP A 10 -2.27 -4.62 3.05
N ILE A 11 -1.92 -5.69 2.35
CA ILE A 11 -1.60 -5.70 0.92
C ILE A 11 -2.80 -5.42 0.00
N THR A 12 -4.00 -5.37 0.56
CA THR A 12 -5.25 -5.08 -0.15
C THR A 12 -5.78 -3.66 0.12
N GLY A 13 -5.13 -2.92 1.02
CA GLY A 13 -5.52 -1.56 1.40
C GLY A 13 -6.98 -1.43 1.85
N PHE A 14 -7.52 -2.44 2.52
CA PHE A 14 -8.93 -2.58 2.91
C PHE A 14 -9.95 -2.56 1.77
N GLN A 15 -9.54 -2.49 0.50
CA GLN A 15 -10.49 -2.42 -0.61
C GLN A 15 -11.10 -3.79 -0.94
N LYS A 16 -10.41 -4.87 -0.59
CA LYS A 16 -10.91 -6.24 -0.77
C LYS A 16 -11.71 -6.73 0.44
N PHE A 17 -11.31 -6.34 1.65
CA PHE A 17 -11.90 -6.76 2.92
C PHE A 17 -12.06 -5.54 3.85
N PRO A 18 -13.01 -4.63 3.56
CA PRO A 18 -13.21 -3.40 4.33
C PRO A 18 -13.54 -3.66 5.80
N GLU A 19 -14.16 -4.78 6.13
CA GLU A 19 -14.48 -5.21 7.49
C GLU A 19 -13.24 -5.38 8.39
N MET A 20 -12.05 -5.57 7.80
CA MET A 20 -10.80 -5.61 8.58
C MET A 20 -10.49 -4.25 9.24
N ALA A 21 -10.92 -3.15 8.63
CA ALA A 21 -10.67 -1.81 9.17
C ALA A 21 -11.39 -1.62 10.51
N ASP A 22 -12.63 -2.09 10.64
CA ASP A 22 -13.40 -2.03 11.88
C ASP A 22 -12.71 -2.83 13.00
N VAL A 23 -12.25 -4.04 12.68
CA VAL A 23 -11.52 -4.88 13.64
C VAL A 23 -10.25 -4.18 14.12
N ILE A 24 -9.44 -3.63 13.21
CA ILE A 24 -8.19 -2.94 13.57
C ILE A 24 -8.46 -1.71 14.44
N SER A 25 -9.50 -0.95 14.10
CA SER A 25 -9.98 0.20 14.87
C SER A 25 -10.33 -0.18 16.32
N MET A 26 -11.09 -1.27 16.51
CA MET A 26 -11.45 -1.77 17.85
C MET A 26 -10.25 -2.10 18.75
N PHE A 27 -9.12 -2.51 18.17
CA PHE A 27 -7.90 -2.81 18.91
C PHE A 27 -6.93 -1.63 19.01
N GLY A 28 -7.25 -0.48 18.42
CA GLY A 28 -6.41 0.73 18.42
C GLY A 28 -5.03 0.51 17.80
N ALA A 29 -4.93 -0.36 16.80
CA ALA A 29 -3.67 -0.73 16.20
C ALA A 29 -3.35 0.08 14.93
N GLY A 30 -2.07 0.18 14.61
CA GLY A 30 -1.61 0.81 13.38
C GLY A 30 -1.84 -0.06 12.15
N VAL A 31 -1.91 0.58 10.98
CA VAL A 31 -2.02 -0.08 9.67
C VAL A 31 -1.06 0.54 8.66
N VAL A 32 -0.45 -0.32 7.84
CA VAL A 32 0.22 0.05 6.59
C VAL A 32 -0.71 -0.36 5.45
N LEU A 33 -1.21 0.62 4.70
CA LEU A 33 -2.06 0.42 3.53
C LEU A 33 -1.18 0.29 2.30
N MET A 34 -1.16 -0.88 1.67
CA MET A 34 -0.28 -1.14 0.53
C MET A 34 -1.06 -1.36 -0.77
N HIS A 35 -0.56 -0.81 -1.87
CA HIS A 35 -1.11 -1.07 -3.21
C HIS A 35 -0.53 -2.36 -3.83
N MET A 36 -1.41 -3.21 -4.37
CA MET A 36 -1.05 -4.34 -5.24
C MET A 36 -2.07 -4.49 -6.37
N GLN A 37 -1.60 -4.61 -7.63
CA GLN A 37 -2.46 -5.00 -8.74
C GLN A 37 -2.54 -6.54 -8.82
N GLY A 38 -3.75 -7.08 -8.89
CA GLY A 38 -4.00 -8.52 -8.94
C GLY A 38 -3.94 -9.17 -7.56
N SER A 39 -3.31 -10.34 -7.49
CA SER A 39 -3.14 -11.15 -6.27
C SER A 39 -1.69 -11.66 -6.19
N PRO A 40 -1.21 -12.11 -5.02
CA PRO A 40 0.16 -12.60 -4.89
C PRO A 40 0.53 -13.69 -5.90
N VAL A 41 -0.46 -14.49 -6.34
CA VAL A 41 -0.30 -15.60 -7.29
C VAL A 41 -0.12 -15.12 -8.74
N ASN A 42 -0.72 -13.99 -9.12
CA ASN A 42 -0.77 -13.54 -10.52
C ASN A 42 -0.28 -12.12 -10.77
N MET A 43 0.09 -11.36 -9.73
CA MET A 43 0.43 -9.94 -9.83
C MET A 43 1.58 -9.66 -10.81
N GLN A 44 2.50 -10.62 -11.00
CA GLN A 44 3.61 -10.44 -11.94
C GLN A 44 3.30 -10.88 -13.37
N LYS A 45 2.11 -11.41 -13.65
CA LYS A 45 1.70 -11.80 -15.00
C LYS A 45 1.21 -10.55 -15.75
N ASN A 46 2.13 -9.92 -16.48
CA ASN A 46 1.88 -8.75 -17.35
C ASN A 46 1.17 -7.58 -16.65
N PRO A 47 1.74 -7.01 -15.56
CA PRO A 47 1.15 -5.85 -14.90
C PRO A 47 1.09 -4.66 -15.83
N SER A 48 -0.05 -3.97 -15.88
CA SER A 48 -0.32 -2.88 -16.82
C SER A 48 -1.01 -1.71 -16.13
N TYR A 49 -0.50 -0.51 -16.37
CA TYR A 49 -1.05 0.75 -15.87
C TYR A 49 -1.01 1.74 -17.03
N LYS A 50 -2.00 2.64 -17.10
CA LYS A 50 -1.93 3.83 -17.96
C LYS A 50 -1.02 4.87 -17.35
N ASN A 51 -1.12 5.08 -16.04
CA ASN A 51 -0.25 5.93 -15.25
C ASN A 51 -0.11 5.33 -13.84
N VAL A 52 0.98 4.61 -13.61
CA VAL A 52 1.17 3.87 -12.35
C VAL A 52 1.14 4.79 -11.13
N VAL A 53 1.70 6.00 -11.23
CA VAL A 53 1.79 6.90 -10.07
C VAL A 53 0.42 7.44 -9.70
N GLN A 54 -0.36 7.86 -10.69
CA GLN A 54 -1.72 8.33 -10.47
C GLN A 54 -2.62 7.22 -9.94
N GLU A 55 -2.62 6.05 -10.58
CA GLU A 55 -3.49 4.93 -10.19
C GLU A 55 -3.17 4.42 -8.77
N VAL A 56 -1.88 4.36 -8.40
CA VAL A 56 -1.47 3.97 -7.03
C VAL A 56 -1.86 5.05 -6.02
N LYS A 57 -1.72 6.34 -6.36
CA LYS A 57 -2.12 7.45 -5.47
C LYS A 57 -3.61 7.43 -5.20
N GLU A 58 -4.44 7.31 -6.23
CA GLU A 58 -5.90 7.23 -6.12
C GLU A 58 -6.34 6.02 -5.30
N PHE A 59 -5.69 4.87 -5.48
CA PHE A 59 -5.93 3.69 -4.66
C PHE A 59 -5.63 3.96 -3.18
N LEU A 60 -4.46 4.52 -2.86
CA LEU A 60 -4.05 4.78 -1.48
C LEU A 60 -4.93 5.83 -0.81
N GLU A 61 -5.36 6.86 -1.54
CA GLU A 61 -6.31 7.85 -1.06
C GLU A 61 -7.65 7.22 -0.67
N LYS A 62 -8.19 6.34 -1.53
CA LYS A 62 -9.41 5.58 -1.22
C LYS A 62 -9.22 4.69 0.01
N SER A 63 -8.09 4.00 0.13
CA SER A 63 -7.76 3.18 1.29
C SER A 63 -7.68 3.99 2.59
N ILE A 64 -7.07 5.18 2.56
CA ILE A 64 -7.03 6.10 3.70
C ILE A 64 -8.45 6.50 4.11
N ASN A 65 -9.33 6.78 3.13
CA ASN A 65 -10.71 7.16 3.40
C ASN A 65 -11.51 6.02 4.03
N ILE A 66 -11.29 4.77 3.61
CA ILE A 66 -11.87 3.57 4.25
C ILE A 66 -11.41 3.49 5.71
N SER A 67 -10.12 3.64 5.98
CA SER A 67 -9.57 3.60 7.35
C SER A 67 -10.18 4.68 8.25
N LYS A 68 -10.28 5.91 7.74
CA LYS A 68 -10.92 7.03 8.46
C LYS A 68 -12.39 6.74 8.76
N GLY A 69 -13.12 6.17 7.79
CA GLY A 69 -14.52 5.79 7.95
C GLY A 69 -14.75 4.75 9.05
N ALA A 70 -13.79 3.84 9.25
CA ALA A 70 -13.80 2.85 10.32
C ALA A 70 -13.31 3.39 11.68
N GLY A 71 -12.91 4.67 11.76
CA GLY A 71 -12.43 5.30 12.99
C GLY A 71 -10.94 5.08 13.31
N ILE A 72 -10.15 4.58 12.36
CA ILE A 72 -8.69 4.51 12.52
C ILE A 72 -8.12 5.93 12.48
N LEU A 73 -7.35 6.29 13.51
CA LEU A 73 -6.80 7.64 13.67
C LEU A 73 -5.72 7.93 12.62
N SER A 74 -5.53 9.22 12.33
CA SER A 74 -4.64 9.67 11.28
C SER A 74 -3.19 9.20 11.47
N ASP A 75 -2.73 9.21 12.73
CA ASP A 75 -1.39 8.80 13.19
C ASP A 75 -1.20 7.28 13.28
N GLN A 76 -2.27 6.50 13.13
CA GLN A 76 -2.24 5.04 13.04
C GLN A 76 -2.09 4.54 11.60
N ILE A 77 -2.04 5.43 10.60
CA ILE A 77 -2.04 5.05 9.18
C ILE A 77 -0.69 5.41 8.54
N ALA A 78 -0.06 4.42 7.92
CA ALA A 78 1.03 4.58 6.96
C ALA A 78 0.62 4.03 5.58
N ILE A 79 1.31 4.44 4.53
CA ILE A 79 1.07 3.98 3.15
C ILE A 79 2.31 3.32 2.55
N ASP A 80 2.10 2.34 1.66
CA ASP A 80 3.15 1.70 0.88
C ASP A 80 2.72 1.62 -0.61
N PRO A 81 3.43 2.28 -1.54
CA PRO A 81 3.15 2.19 -2.97
C PRO A 81 3.26 0.77 -3.56
N GLY A 82 3.82 -0.18 -2.81
CA GLY A 82 3.89 -1.60 -3.13
C GLY A 82 4.91 -1.88 -4.23
N ILE A 83 6.15 -1.45 -4.04
CA ILE A 83 7.25 -1.74 -4.98
C ILE A 83 7.35 -3.26 -5.19
N GLY A 84 7.37 -3.72 -6.43
CA GLY A 84 7.42 -5.14 -6.78
C GLY A 84 6.12 -5.93 -6.51
N PHE A 85 5.01 -5.26 -6.19
CA PHE A 85 3.69 -5.88 -6.08
C PHE A 85 2.79 -5.43 -7.23
N GLY A 86 2.71 -6.29 -8.25
CA GLY A 86 1.91 -6.01 -9.44
C GLY A 86 2.51 -4.95 -10.35
N LYS A 87 3.84 -4.87 -10.45
CA LYS A 87 4.56 -3.79 -11.13
C LYS A 87 5.85 -4.29 -11.75
N ASN A 88 6.11 -3.92 -13.01
CA ASN A 88 7.38 -4.16 -13.69
C ASN A 88 8.45 -3.15 -13.24
N GLN A 89 9.69 -3.30 -13.72
CA GLN A 89 10.81 -2.43 -13.35
C GLN A 89 10.54 -0.95 -13.67
N LYS A 90 10.01 -0.64 -14.86
CA LYS A 90 9.67 0.73 -15.26
C LYS A 90 8.66 1.36 -14.31
N HIS A 91 7.60 0.63 -13.96
CA HIS A 91 6.58 1.08 -13.02
C HIS A 91 7.16 1.36 -11.63
N ASN A 92 8.04 0.48 -11.14
CA ASN A 92 8.69 0.66 -9.85
C ASN A 92 9.61 1.89 -9.82
N LEU A 93 10.42 2.09 -10.87
CA LEU A 93 11.28 3.27 -11.00
C LEU A 93 10.46 4.56 -11.10
N GLU A 94 9.33 4.54 -11.82
CA GLU A 94 8.47 5.71 -11.94
C GLU A 94 7.87 6.12 -10.58
N ILE A 95 7.44 5.15 -9.76
CA ILE A 95 6.96 5.42 -8.40
C ILE A 95 8.06 6.02 -7.53
N LEU A 96 9.27 5.45 -7.58
CA LEU A 96 10.40 5.95 -6.78
C LEU A 96 10.81 7.37 -7.20
N ASN A 97 10.78 7.67 -8.50
CA ASN A 97 11.12 8.98 -9.05
C ASN A 97 10.07 10.06 -8.75
N LYS A 98 8.84 9.67 -8.41
CA LYS A 98 7.72 10.59 -8.13
C LYS A 98 7.17 10.38 -6.72
N LEU A 99 8.04 10.06 -5.77
CA LEU A 99 7.63 9.71 -4.40
C LEU A 99 6.93 10.88 -3.69
N GLU A 100 7.28 12.11 -4.04
CA GLU A 100 6.68 13.35 -3.58
C GLU A 100 5.17 13.40 -3.80
N MET A 101 4.66 12.79 -4.88
CA MET A 101 3.23 12.72 -5.17
C MET A 101 2.44 11.95 -4.10
N PHE A 102 3.10 11.04 -3.38
CA PHE A 102 2.51 10.28 -2.28
C PHE A 102 2.66 11.00 -0.94
N ILE A 103 3.65 11.87 -0.78
CA ILE A 103 3.82 12.70 0.43
C ILE A 103 2.61 13.63 0.60
N GLU A 104 2.03 14.09 -0.51
CA GLU A 104 0.80 14.90 -0.53
C GLU A 104 -0.39 14.22 0.16
N LEU A 105 -0.39 12.89 0.31
CA LEU A 105 -1.45 12.16 1.04
C LEU A 105 -1.39 12.37 2.56
N GLY A 106 -0.34 13.04 3.06
CA GLY A 106 -0.20 13.42 4.47
C GLY A 106 0.02 12.23 5.41
N LYS A 107 0.60 11.13 4.90
CA LYS A 107 0.88 9.90 5.65
C LYS A 107 2.36 9.53 5.59
N PRO A 108 2.91 8.91 6.66
CA PRO A 108 4.20 8.25 6.58
C PRO A 108 4.21 7.22 5.43
N ILE A 109 5.30 7.22 4.66
CA ILE A 109 5.49 6.28 3.55
C ILE A 109 6.47 5.20 3.99
N LEU A 110 6.03 3.94 3.89
CA LEU A 110 6.87 2.76 4.04
C LEU A 110 7.25 2.25 2.65
N ILE A 111 8.55 1.99 2.43
CA ILE A 111 9.03 1.40 1.18
C ILE A 111 9.91 0.20 1.49
N GLY A 112 9.47 -0.99 1.05
CA GLY A 112 10.29 -2.20 1.07
C GLY A 112 10.95 -2.49 -0.28
N VAL A 113 12.22 -2.13 -0.47
CA VAL A 113 13.01 -2.43 -1.71
C VAL A 113 13.89 -3.68 -1.62
N SER A 114 14.05 -4.28 -0.43
CA SER A 114 15.05 -5.33 -0.18
C SER A 114 14.87 -6.59 -1.05
N ARG A 115 15.95 -6.99 -1.75
CA ARG A 115 16.08 -8.21 -2.59
C ARG A 115 15.03 -8.39 -3.69
N LYS A 116 14.30 -7.34 -4.06
CA LYS A 116 13.38 -7.41 -5.20
C LYS A 116 14.18 -7.29 -6.50
N SER A 117 13.71 -7.98 -7.54
CA SER A 117 14.27 -7.96 -8.92
C SER A 117 14.43 -6.56 -9.54
N LEU A 118 13.98 -5.51 -8.85
CA LEU A 118 14.32 -4.12 -9.13
C LEU A 118 15.83 -3.86 -9.18
N LEU A 119 16.61 -4.52 -8.31
CA LEU A 119 18.06 -4.33 -8.18
C LEU A 119 18.89 -5.28 -9.06
N GLU A 120 18.25 -6.18 -9.80
CA GLU A 120 18.95 -7.03 -10.78
C GLU A 120 19.22 -6.21 -12.04
N THR A 121 20.43 -5.65 -12.12
CA THR A 121 21.06 -5.23 -13.37
C THR A 121 21.61 -6.46 -14.08
N TYR A 122 21.17 -6.70 -15.32
CA TYR A 122 21.86 -7.60 -16.26
C TYR A 122 23.09 -6.91 -16.86
#